data_AF-A0A963E073-F1
#
_entry.id   AF-A0A963E073-F1
#
_cell.length_a   1.000
_cell.length_b   1.000
_cell.length_c   1.000
_cell.angle_alpha   90.00
_cell.angle_beta   90.00
_cell.angle_gamma   90.00
#
_symmetry.space_group_name_H-M   'P 1'
#
loop_
_entity.id
_entity.type
_entity.pdbx_description
1 polymer ?
#
loop_
_entity_poly.entity_id
_entity_poly.type
_entity_poly.pdbx_seq_one_letter_code
_entity_poly.pdbx_strand_id
1 'polypeptide(L)'
;MSSRNNRFLVLAVALAGLVALGYLAHAGFRAPAGPMPAAAPAGGGAKAGDAASSGPAGGFPMAVETAKVQASEVAVDATAVGSLRSNESVVLRPEIAGRIASINFKDGVAVRKGALLVALDAATQAAEVDQAR
;
A
#
# COMPACT_ATOMS: atom_id res chain seq x y z
N MET A 1 -2.07 -24.72 -30.31
CA MET A 1 -1.48 -25.44 -29.16
C MET A 1 -1.06 -24.45 -28.08
N SER A 2 -2.01 -23.94 -27.27
CA SER A 2 -1.70 -23.22 -26.03
C SER A 2 -2.82 -23.45 -25.00
N SER A 3 -3.01 -24.71 -24.63
CA SER A 3 -3.93 -25.15 -23.58
C SER A 3 -3.41 -24.83 -22.16
N ARG A 4 -2.35 -24.03 -22.05
CA ARG A 4 -1.69 -23.62 -20.80
C ARG A 4 -2.62 -22.76 -19.93
N ASN A 5 -3.43 -21.90 -20.54
CA ASN A 5 -4.38 -21.04 -19.83
C ASN A 5 -5.64 -21.79 -19.34
N ASN A 6 -6.09 -22.83 -20.06
CA ASN A 6 -7.21 -23.66 -19.59
C ASN A 6 -6.83 -24.49 -18.37
N ARG A 7 -5.55 -24.90 -18.25
CA ARG A 7 -5.04 -25.57 -17.05
C ARG A 7 -5.06 -24.64 -15.83
N PHE A 8 -4.72 -23.36 -16.01
CA PHE A 8 -4.84 -22.36 -14.94
C PHE A 8 -6.30 -22.14 -14.53
N LEU A 9 -7.23 -22.12 -15.49
CA LEU A 9 -8.67 -22.00 -15.21
C LEU A 9 -9.21 -23.22 -14.44
N VAL A 10 -8.82 -24.44 -14.84
CA VAL A 10 -9.19 -25.69 -14.14
C VAL A 10 -8.58 -25.75 -12.74
N LEU A 11 -7.31 -25.33 -12.58
CA LEU A 11 -6.66 -25.26 -11.26
C LEU A 11 -7.32 -24.22 -10.35
N ALA A 12 -7.72 -23.06 -10.88
CA ALA A 12 -8.43 -22.03 -10.13
C ALA A 12 -9.82 -22.52 -9.65
N VAL A 13 -10.55 -23.24 -10.50
CA VAL A 13 -11.85 -23.84 -10.13
C VAL A 13 -11.67 -24.95 -9.09
N ALA A 14 -10.63 -25.78 -9.22
CA ALA A 14 -10.31 -26.82 -8.25
C ALA A 14 -9.93 -26.25 -6.87
N LEU A 15 -9.13 -25.18 -6.84
CA LEU A 15 -8.77 -24.44 -5.62
C LEU A 15 -10.00 -23.80 -4.97
N ALA A 16 -10.87 -23.16 -5.76
CA ALA A 16 -12.11 -22.58 -5.27
C ALA A 16 -13.06 -23.65 -4.69
N GLY A 17 -13.16 -24.82 -5.33
CA GLY A 17 -13.95 -25.96 -4.84
C GLY A 17 -13.43 -26.51 -3.50
N LEU A 18 -12.11 -26.62 -3.34
CA LEU A 18 -11.49 -27.13 -2.11
C LEU A 18 -11.68 -26.14 -0.94
N VAL A 19 -11.55 -24.84 -1.20
CA VAL A 19 -11.82 -23.78 -0.21
C VAL A 19 -13.30 -23.76 0.20
N ALA A 20 -14.23 -23.90 -0.75
CA ALA A 20 -15.67 -23.93 -0.46
C ALA A 20 -16.07 -25.15 0.39
N LEU A 21 -15.54 -26.34 0.08
CA LEU A 21 -15.77 -27.55 0.87
C LEU A 21 -15.17 -27.44 2.29
N GLY A 22 -13.97 -26.88 2.41
CA GLY A 22 -13.34 -26.63 3.72
C GLY A 22 -14.13 -25.65 4.59
N TYR A 23 -14.68 -24.58 4.00
CA TYR A 23 -15.51 -23.61 4.70
C TYR A 23 -16.84 -24.21 5.17
N LEU A 24 -17.51 -25.00 4.32
CA LEU A 24 -18.76 -25.69 4.68
C LEU A 24 -18.56 -26.70 5.82
N ALA A 25 -17.46 -27.47 5.78
CA ALA A 25 -17.12 -28.40 6.85
C ALA A 25 -16.80 -27.67 8.17
N HIS A 26 -16.09 -26.55 8.11
CA HIS A 26 -15.77 -25.76 9.30
C HIS A 26 -17.04 -25.14 9.93
N ALA A 27 -17.98 -24.65 9.13
CA ALA A 27 -19.22 -24.06 9.60
C ALA A 27 -20.18 -25.10 10.20
N GLY A 28 -20.28 -26.28 9.59
CA GLY A 28 -21.16 -27.36 10.06
C GLY A 28 -20.71 -27.99 11.39
N PHE A 29 -19.39 -28.04 11.64
CA PHE A 29 -18.84 -28.64 12.86
C PHE A 29 -18.84 -27.71 14.08
N ARG A 30 -19.25 -26.44 13.94
CA ARG A 30 -19.18 -25.44 15.03
C ARG A 30 -20.51 -24.87 15.50
N ALA A 31 -21.66 -25.31 14.97
CA ALA A 31 -22.97 -24.94 15.50
C ALA A 31 -23.54 -26.05 16.43
N PRO A 32 -24.04 -25.73 17.65
CA PRO A 32 -24.18 -26.67 18.78
C PRO A 32 -25.62 -27.12 19.03
N ALA A 33 -25.83 -28.31 19.64
CA ALA A 33 -26.91 -28.58 20.60
C ALA A 33 -26.81 -30.02 21.18
N GLY A 34 -26.56 -30.12 22.48
CA GLY A 34 -26.81 -31.31 23.29
C GLY A 34 -27.79 -30.98 24.44
N PRO A 35 -28.58 -31.95 24.95
CA PRO A 35 -29.90 -31.69 25.54
C PRO A 35 -29.89 -31.41 27.06
N MET A 36 -30.76 -30.51 27.52
CA MET A 36 -31.18 -30.36 28.93
C MET A 36 -32.04 -31.56 29.39
N PRO A 37 -31.92 -31.96 30.67
CA PRO A 37 -33.11 -32.10 31.49
C PRO A 37 -32.98 -31.46 32.90
N ALA A 38 -34.12 -30.95 33.38
CA ALA A 38 -34.34 -30.40 34.72
C ALA A 38 -34.87 -31.46 35.70
N ALA A 39 -34.44 -31.43 36.98
CA ALA A 39 -35.15 -32.02 38.12
C ALA A 39 -34.63 -31.45 39.47
N ALA A 40 -35.55 -30.96 40.31
CA ALA A 40 -35.31 -30.48 41.67
C ALA A 40 -35.30 -31.64 42.70
N PRO A 41 -34.81 -31.39 43.95
CA PRO A 41 -35.56 -31.85 45.11
C PRO A 41 -35.75 -30.77 46.19
N ALA A 42 -36.77 -31.04 47.03
CA ALA A 42 -37.33 -30.21 48.08
C ALA A 42 -36.78 -30.51 49.49
N GLY A 43 -36.95 -29.54 50.41
CA GLY A 43 -36.91 -29.69 51.89
C GLY A 43 -35.51 -29.81 52.52
N GLY A 44 -35.13 -29.21 53.64
CA GLY A 44 -35.83 -28.53 54.74
C GLY A 44 -35.18 -28.95 56.07
N GLY A 45 -34.72 -28.00 56.91
CA GLY A 45 -34.26 -28.22 58.31
C GLY A 45 -32.86 -27.66 58.61
N ALA A 46 -32.74 -26.51 59.31
CA ALA A 46 -32.47 -26.35 60.77
C ALA A 46 -31.01 -26.69 61.17
N LYS A 47 -30.23 -25.94 61.98
CA LYS A 47 -30.43 -24.77 62.85
C LYS A 47 -29.02 -24.25 63.27
N ALA A 48 -28.91 -22.93 63.49
CA ALA A 48 -28.10 -22.15 64.44
C ALA A 48 -26.67 -22.54 64.90
N GLY A 49 -25.81 -21.51 64.95
CA GLY A 49 -24.48 -21.42 65.59
C GLY A 49 -23.48 -20.83 64.60
N ASP A 50 -22.76 -19.73 64.79
CA ASP A 50 -22.31 -19.09 66.02
C ASP A 50 -21.98 -17.61 65.81
N ALA A 51 -21.83 -16.96 66.96
CA ALA A 51 -21.54 -15.57 67.26
C ALA A 51 -20.61 -14.78 66.32
N ALA A 52 -20.96 -13.49 66.27
CA ALA A 52 -20.20 -12.33 65.83
C ALA A 52 -18.66 -12.41 65.99
N SER A 53 -17.98 -11.96 64.92
CA SER A 53 -16.77 -11.15 65.07
C SER A 53 -16.89 -9.92 64.17
N SER A 54 -17.27 -8.80 64.77
CA SER A 54 -17.13 -7.46 64.19
C SER A 54 -15.65 -7.09 64.11
N GLY A 55 -15.02 -7.39 62.98
CA GLY A 55 -13.74 -6.78 62.61
C GLY A 55 -13.94 -5.32 62.20
N PRO A 56 -12.95 -4.44 62.38
CA PRO A 56 -13.04 -3.05 61.95
C PRO A 56 -13.46 -2.99 60.48
N ALA A 57 -14.38 -2.08 60.14
CA ALA A 57 -14.79 -1.84 58.76
C ALA A 57 -13.57 -1.34 57.97
N GLY A 58 -12.77 -2.27 57.48
CA GLY A 58 -11.75 -2.03 56.47
C GLY A 58 -12.46 -1.40 55.28
N GLY A 59 -11.98 -0.23 54.88
CA GLY A 59 -12.59 0.58 53.83
C GLY A 59 -12.97 -0.28 52.64
N PHE A 60 -14.22 -0.12 52.18
CA PHE A 60 -14.72 -0.81 51.00
C PHE A 60 -13.74 -0.58 49.84
N PRO A 61 -13.31 -1.63 49.12
CA PRO A 61 -12.40 -1.47 48.00
C PRO A 61 -13.05 -0.53 46.97
N MET A 62 -12.42 0.61 46.73
CA MET A 62 -12.91 1.60 45.78
C MET A 62 -12.70 1.02 44.37
N ALA A 63 -13.79 0.82 43.64
CA ALA A 63 -13.72 0.27 42.30
C ALA A 63 -12.95 1.22 41.38
N VAL A 64 -11.94 0.69 40.70
CA VAL A 64 -11.15 1.41 39.70
C VAL A 64 -11.24 0.69 38.36
N GLU A 65 -11.35 1.47 37.30
CA GLU A 65 -11.37 0.94 35.93
C GLU A 65 -9.93 0.70 35.46
N THR A 66 -9.69 -0.46 34.85
CA THR A 66 -8.37 -0.82 34.32
C THR A 66 -8.50 -1.39 32.92
N ALA A 67 -7.47 -1.18 32.10
CA ALA A 67 -7.35 -1.75 30.76
C ALA A 67 -6.07 -2.58 30.65
N LYS A 68 -6.14 -3.70 29.91
CA LYS A 68 -4.98 -4.55 29.63
C LYS A 68 -4.19 -3.98 28.47
N VAL A 69 -2.91 -3.68 28.70
CA VAL A 69 -1.99 -3.21 27.65
C VAL A 69 -1.60 -4.36 26.74
N GLN A 70 -1.65 -4.13 25.43
CA GLN A 70 -1.18 -5.06 24.40
C GLN A 70 -0.18 -4.33 23.52
N ALA A 71 0.97 -4.94 23.27
CA ALA A 71 1.96 -4.40 22.33
C ALA A 71 1.52 -4.71 20.90
N SER A 72 1.51 -3.69 20.05
CA SER A 72 1.32 -3.82 18.60
C SER A 72 2.40 -3.00 17.91
N GLU A 73 2.88 -3.48 16.77
CA GLU A 73 3.71 -2.65 15.90
C GLU A 73 2.86 -1.52 15.31
N VAL A 74 3.43 -0.32 15.32
CA VAL A 74 2.84 0.89 14.72
C VAL A 74 3.89 1.46 13.78
N ALA A 75 3.60 1.46 12.49
CA ALA A 75 4.42 2.17 11.52
C ALA A 75 4.14 3.68 11.62
N VAL A 76 5.20 4.47 11.73
CA VAL A 76 5.13 5.93 11.72
C VAL A 76 5.70 6.42 10.39
N ASP A 77 4.82 6.85 9.50
CA ASP A 77 5.20 7.40 8.21
C ASP A 77 5.28 8.93 8.26
N ALA A 78 6.23 9.49 7.52
CA ALA A 78 6.37 10.94 7.34
C ALA A 78 6.30 11.27 5.84
N THR A 79 5.35 12.12 5.46
CA THR A 79 5.17 12.54 4.07
C THR A 79 5.81 13.89 3.85
N ALA A 80 6.62 14.02 2.80
CA ALA A 80 7.17 15.28 2.34
C ALA A 80 6.71 15.56 0.90
N VAL A 81 6.35 16.81 0.62
CA VAL A 81 6.05 17.28 -0.74
C VAL A 81 7.20 18.16 -1.22
N GLY A 82 7.59 17.98 -2.48
CA GLY A 82 8.67 18.73 -3.12
C GLY A 82 8.46 18.86 -4.61
N SER A 83 9.22 19.74 -5.26
CA SER A 83 9.22 19.91 -6.71
C SER A 83 10.46 19.27 -7.34
N LEU A 84 10.32 18.83 -8.59
CA LEU A 84 11.44 18.36 -9.39
C LEU A 84 12.09 19.53 -10.13
N ARG A 85 13.41 19.51 -10.21
CA ARG A 85 14.19 20.45 -11.02
C ARG A 85 15.01 19.66 -12.04
N SER A 86 15.14 20.21 -13.24
CA SER A 86 16.04 19.65 -14.25
C SER A 86 17.46 19.55 -13.70
N ASN A 87 18.12 18.41 -13.95
CA ASN A 87 19.53 18.24 -13.62
C ASN A 87 20.42 19.21 -14.42
N GLU A 88 20.09 19.38 -15.70
CA GLU A 88 20.78 20.29 -16.62
C GLU A 88 19.74 21.11 -17.42
N SER A 89 20.05 22.37 -17.66
CA SER A 89 19.25 23.27 -18.49
C SER A 89 20.19 24.21 -19.24
N VAL A 90 20.00 24.34 -20.55
CA VAL A 90 20.83 25.15 -21.43
C VAL A 90 19.93 26.02 -22.30
N VAL A 91 20.27 27.30 -22.41
CA VAL A 91 19.64 28.24 -23.36
C VAL A 91 20.56 28.35 -24.57
N LEU A 92 20.05 27.98 -25.74
CA LEU A 92 20.80 28.06 -26.99
C LEU A 92 20.68 29.48 -27.57
N ARG A 93 21.81 30.09 -27.90
CA ARG A 93 21.88 31.40 -28.56
C ARG A 93 22.86 31.32 -29.73
N PRO A 94 22.52 31.90 -30.90
CA PRO A 94 23.47 32.00 -31.99
C PRO A 94 24.67 32.87 -31.61
N GLU A 95 25.87 32.45 -32.01
CA GLU A 95 27.11 33.21 -31.82
C GLU A 95 27.28 34.31 -32.87
N ILE A 96 26.76 34.07 -34.08
CA ILE A 96 26.79 35.01 -35.21
C ILE A 96 25.36 35.39 -35.63
N ALA A 97 25.20 36.61 -36.12
CA ALA A 97 23.95 37.01 -36.75
C ALA A 97 23.80 36.29 -38.10
N GLY A 98 22.62 35.74 -38.37
CA GLY A 98 22.35 35.03 -39.62
C GLY A 98 20.89 34.66 -39.77
N ARG A 99 20.46 34.39 -41.00
CA ARG A 99 19.12 33.86 -41.29
C ARG A 99 19.09 32.38 -40.96
N ILE A 100 18.00 31.90 -40.37
CA ILE A 100 17.79 30.46 -40.17
C ILE A 100 17.48 29.81 -41.51
N ALA A 101 18.31 28.87 -41.94
CA ALA A 101 18.12 28.06 -43.15
C ALA A 101 17.24 26.84 -42.87
N SER A 102 17.44 26.16 -41.73
CA SER A 102 16.67 24.98 -41.35
C SER A 102 16.59 24.77 -39.84
N ILE A 103 15.47 24.23 -39.37
CA ILE A 103 15.30 23.73 -38.00
C ILE A 103 15.19 22.20 -38.09
N ASN A 104 16.11 21.50 -37.43
CA ASN A 104 16.34 20.06 -37.60
C ASN A 104 15.83 19.22 -36.41
N PHE A 105 14.88 19.76 -35.65
CA PHE A 105 14.23 19.05 -34.56
C PHE A 105 12.73 19.38 -34.51
N LYS A 106 11.99 18.55 -33.77
CA LYS A 106 10.57 18.76 -33.47
C LYS A 106 10.42 19.02 -31.97
N ASP A 107 9.38 19.74 -31.59
CA ASP A 107 9.15 20.01 -30.17
C ASP A 107 8.91 18.71 -29.37
N GLY A 108 9.44 18.66 -28.16
CA GLY A 108 9.29 17.53 -27.24
C GLY A 108 10.15 16.30 -27.55
N VAL A 109 10.99 16.32 -28.60
CA VAL A 109 11.87 15.19 -28.91
C VAL A 109 13.21 15.29 -28.18
N ALA A 110 13.75 14.13 -27.80
CA ALA A 110 15.10 14.06 -27.24
C ALA A 110 16.16 14.29 -28.32
N VAL A 111 17.12 15.16 -28.04
CA VAL A 111 18.27 15.44 -28.91
C VAL A 111 19.57 15.10 -28.19
N ARG A 112 20.60 14.69 -28.94
CA ARG A 112 21.92 14.35 -28.39
C ARG A 112 22.85 15.54 -28.48
N LYS A 113 23.88 15.56 -27.60
CA LYS A 113 24.97 16.52 -27.70
C LYS A 113 25.64 16.43 -29.08
N GLY A 114 25.86 17.58 -29.71
CA GLY A 114 26.46 17.68 -31.05
C GLY A 114 25.48 17.44 -32.20
N ALA A 115 24.21 17.17 -31.94
CA ALA A 115 23.20 17.16 -33.00
C ALA A 115 23.04 18.57 -33.59
N LEU A 116 22.96 18.66 -34.92
CA LEU A 116 22.63 19.91 -35.59
C LEU A 116 21.16 20.25 -35.31
N LEU A 117 20.92 21.31 -34.53
CA LEU A 117 19.57 21.73 -34.17
C LEU A 117 19.04 22.81 -35.11
N VAL A 118 19.85 23.82 -35.39
CA VAL A 118 19.51 24.95 -36.26
C VAL A 118 20.69 25.20 -37.18
N ALA A 119 20.42 25.31 -38.48
CA ALA A 119 21.41 25.73 -39.46
C ALA A 119 21.15 27.19 -39.85
N LEU A 120 22.21 27.99 -39.86
CA LEU A 120 22.19 29.34 -40.40
C LEU A 120 22.58 29.31 -41.88
N ASP A 121 22.05 30.26 -42.65
CA ASP A 121 22.44 30.44 -44.05
C ASP A 121 23.91 30.87 -44.14
N ALA A 122 24.70 30.06 -44.83
CA ALA A 122 26.15 30.20 -44.93
C ALA A 122 26.61 30.66 -46.33
N ALA A 123 25.72 31.15 -47.20
CA ALA A 123 26.08 31.48 -48.59
C ALA A 123 27.31 32.40 -48.70
N THR A 124 27.34 33.51 -47.94
CA THR A 124 28.48 34.45 -47.96
C THR A 124 29.74 33.84 -47.34
N GLN A 125 29.60 33.15 -46.20
CA GLN A 125 30.72 32.54 -45.47
C GLN A 125 31.38 31.42 -46.30
N ALA A 126 30.57 30.62 -47.00
CA ALA A 126 31.05 29.59 -47.91
C ALA A 126 31.82 30.20 -49.09
N ALA A 127 31.29 31.28 -49.69
CA ALA A 127 31.98 31.98 -50.77
C ALA A 127 33.33 32.56 -50.34
N GLU A 128 33.42 33.17 -49.15
CA GLU A 128 34.68 33.70 -48.60
C GLU A 128 35.72 32.60 -48.38
N VAL A 129 35.31 31.43 -47.88
CA VAL A 129 36.20 30.28 -47.69
C VAL A 129 36.70 29.73 -49.02
N ASP A 130 35.85 29.68 -50.05
CA ASP A 130 36.24 29.20 -51.37
C ASP A 130 37.17 30.18 -52.11
N GLN A 131 37.08 31.48 -51.83
CA GLN A 131 38.05 32.48 -52.34
C GLN A 131 39.41 32.43 -51.60
N ALA A 132 39.41 31.97 -50.36
CA ALA A 132 40.62 31.88 -49.53
C ALA A 132 41.37 30.54 -49.65
N ARG A 133 40.80 29.56 -50.37
CA ARG A 133 41.43 28.30 -50.73
C ARG A 133 42.28 28.43 -51.99
#